data_AF-A0A937XHX3-F1
#
_entry.id   AF-A0A937XHX3-F1
#
_cell.length_a   1.000
_cell.length_b   1.000
_cell.length_c   1.000
_cell.angle_alpha   90.00
_cell.angle_beta   90.00
_cell.angle_gamma   90.00
#
_symmetry.space_group_name_H-M   'P 1'
#
loop_
_entity.id
_entity.type
_entity.pdbx_description
1 polymer ?
#
loop_
_entity_poly.entity_id
_entity_poly.type
_entity_poly.pdbx_seq_one_letter_code
_entity_poly.pdbx_strand_id
1 'polypeptide(L)'
;MSLDKDTGSFRLITFGGGFYDGSQTPLTYRFRSKVFRAPQLINFSCLEVQADAYPISVKVDALDLPSATVNALIQRLGGRLSAPTPTSLRYTVAVSGSEAQRLPAGFMAQHWQVELEGTAPVQSISLASSVEELAQV
;
A
#
# COMPACT_ATOMS: atom_id res chain seq x y z
N MET A 1 8.64 11.70 2.60
CA MET A 1 8.70 10.45 1.81
C MET A 1 10.17 10.16 1.58
N SER A 2 10.71 9.12 2.21
CA SER A 2 12.10 8.73 2.05
C SER A 2 12.13 7.33 1.46
N LEU A 3 12.82 7.17 0.33
CA LEU A 3 13.16 5.87 -0.24
C LEU A 3 14.59 5.59 0.20
N ASP A 4 14.79 4.52 0.94
CA ASP A 4 16.13 4.07 1.26
C ASP A 4 16.74 3.38 0.02
N LYS A 5 17.81 3.97 -0.51
CA LYS A 5 18.46 3.52 -1.75
C LYS A 5 19.25 2.22 -1.58
N ASP A 6 19.58 1.85 -0.34
CA ASP A 6 20.42 0.71 -0.02
C ASP A 6 19.57 -0.54 0.29
N THR A 7 18.32 -0.33 0.71
CA THR A 7 17.40 -1.42 1.12
C THR A 7 16.12 -1.51 0.29
N GLY A 8 15.76 -0.50 -0.51
CA GLY A 8 14.52 -0.49 -1.30
C GLY A 8 13.24 -0.32 -0.46
N SER A 9 13.37 -0.13 0.86
CA SER A 9 12.25 0.10 1.78
C SER A 9 11.63 1.48 1.56
N PHE A 10 10.28 1.50 1.56
CA PHE A 10 9.50 2.72 1.38
C PHE A 10 8.79 3.09 2.67
N ARG A 11 9.13 4.25 3.25
CA ARG A 11 8.46 4.79 4.43
C ARG A 11 7.74 6.08 4.11
N LEU A 12 6.44 6.08 4.37
CA LEU A 12 5.60 7.26 4.26
C LEU A 12 5.07 7.62 5.64
N ILE A 13 5.58 8.73 6.16
CA ILE A 13 5.05 9.37 7.37
C ILE A 13 3.88 10.24 6.92
N THR A 14 2.67 9.87 7.34
CA THR A 14 1.48 10.70 7.20
C THR A 14 1.24 11.37 8.54
N PHE A 15 1.42 12.69 8.64
CA PHE A 15 0.99 13.42 9.83
C PHE A 15 -0.53 13.49 9.79
N GLY A 16 -1.18 12.63 10.58
CA GLY A 16 -2.63 12.57 10.69
C GLY A 16 -3.20 13.87 11.26
N GLY A 17 -3.98 14.59 10.46
CA GLY A 17 -5.02 15.47 10.95
C GLY A 17 -6.34 14.78 10.68
N GLY A 18 -7.07 14.36 11.72
CA GLY A 18 -8.45 13.97 11.57
C GLY A 18 -9.23 15.18 11.05
N PHE A 19 -9.97 15.02 9.95
CA PHE A 19 -10.95 16.01 9.54
C PHE A 19 -12.15 15.86 10.48
N TYR A 20 -12.50 16.92 11.22
CA TYR A 20 -13.69 16.97 12.06
C TYR A 20 -14.67 17.97 11.44
N ASP A 21 -15.89 17.53 11.09
CA ASP A 21 -16.97 18.39 10.56
C ASP A 21 -18.01 18.79 11.62
N GLY A 22 -17.80 18.41 12.89
CA GLY A 22 -18.73 18.66 13.99
C GLY A 22 -19.83 17.59 14.17
N SER A 23 -19.81 16.51 13.39
CA SER A 23 -20.70 15.35 13.55
C SER A 23 -20.11 14.28 14.49
N GLN A 24 -20.97 13.47 15.12
CA GLN A 24 -20.59 12.25 15.87
C GLN A 24 -20.27 11.05 14.94
N THR A 25 -20.43 11.22 13.62
CA THR A 25 -20.09 10.18 12.64
C THR A 25 -18.59 10.26 12.34
N PRO A 26 -17.80 9.19 12.59
CA PRO A 26 -16.40 9.18 12.20
C PRO A 26 -16.27 9.40 10.69
N LEU A 27 -15.59 10.47 10.28
CA LEU A 27 -15.33 10.72 8.86
C LEU A 27 -14.28 9.73 8.35
N THR A 28 -14.53 9.15 7.17
CA THR A 28 -13.55 8.29 6.52
C THR A 28 -12.38 9.13 6.04
N TYR A 29 -11.23 8.97 6.68
CA TYR A 29 -9.96 9.46 6.18
C TYR A 29 -9.59 8.68 4.92
N ARG A 30 -9.37 9.42 3.82
CA ARG A 30 -8.83 8.86 2.60
C ARG A 30 -7.53 9.56 2.25
N PHE A 31 -6.47 8.78 2.16
CA PHE A 31 -5.17 9.25 1.73
C PHE A 31 -4.74 8.55 0.45
N ARG A 32 -4.07 9.29 -0.43
CA ARG A 32 -3.46 8.76 -1.64
C ARG A 32 -2.06 9.34 -1.77
N SER A 33 -1.06 8.46 -1.86
CA SER A 33 0.33 8.87 -2.03
C SER A 33 0.55 9.47 -3.42
N LYS A 34 1.64 10.23 -3.57
CA LYS A 34 2.23 10.44 -4.90
C LYS A 34 2.69 9.11 -5.48
N VAL A 35 2.75 9.03 -6.81
CA VAL A 35 3.40 7.90 -7.49
C VAL A 35 4.89 7.96 -7.18
N PHE A 36 5.45 6.85 -6.74
CA PHE A 36 6.88 6.71 -6.53
C PHE A 36 7.47 5.72 -7.53
N ARG A 37 8.71 5.99 -7.92
CA ARG A 37 9.46 5.18 -8.86
C ARG A 37 10.59 4.46 -8.13
N ALA A 38 10.57 3.14 -8.17
CA ALA A 38 11.68 2.31 -7.71
C ALA A 38 12.81 2.30 -8.76
N PRO A 39 14.09 2.27 -8.33
CA PRO A 39 15.24 2.24 -9.24
C PRO A 39 15.31 0.95 -10.07
N GLN A 40 14.74 -0.13 -9.55
CA GLN A 40 14.62 -1.44 -10.20
C GLN A 40 13.19 -1.98 -10.07
N LEU A 41 12.88 -3.03 -10.82
CA LEU A 41 11.63 -3.76 -10.66
C LEU A 41 11.61 -4.43 -9.29
N ILE A 42 10.75 -3.94 -8.39
CA ILE A 42 10.60 -4.48 -7.03
C ILE A 42 9.21 -5.08 -6.86
N ASN A 43 9.06 -6.00 -5.91
CA ASN A 43 7.78 -6.41 -5.36
C ASN A 43 7.72 -6.02 -3.88
N PHE A 44 6.59 -5.51 -3.43
CA PHE A 44 6.33 -5.39 -1.99
C PHE A 44 5.72 -6.69 -1.49
N SER A 45 6.35 -7.31 -0.50
CA SER A 45 5.90 -8.57 0.10
C SER A 45 5.35 -8.39 1.50
N CYS A 46 5.66 -7.26 2.14
CA CYS A 46 5.26 -6.95 3.52
C CYS A 46 4.82 -5.49 3.62
N LEU A 47 3.86 -5.25 4.49
CA LEU A 47 3.45 -3.91 4.88
C LEU A 47 3.19 -3.85 6.38
N GLU A 48 3.39 -2.68 6.95
CA GLU A 48 3.07 -2.35 8.33
C GLU A 48 2.35 -1.01 8.35
N VAL A 49 1.29 -0.92 9.15
CA VAL A 49 0.52 0.30 9.34
C VAL A 49 0.42 0.58 10.83
N GLN A 50 0.92 1.74 11.24
CA GLN A 50 0.70 2.27 12.58
C GLN A 50 -0.50 3.21 12.54
N ALA A 51 -1.55 2.86 13.29
CA ALA A 51 -2.78 3.63 13.40
C ALA A 51 -3.29 3.64 14.85
N ASP A 52 -4.12 4.62 15.22
CA ASP A 52 -4.77 4.67 16.55
C ASP A 52 -5.83 3.58 16.73
N ALA A 53 -6.45 3.14 15.64
CA ALA A 53 -7.40 2.04 15.64
C ALA A 53 -7.43 1.32 14.29
N TYR A 54 -7.83 0.05 14.33
CA TYR A 54 -7.92 -0.85 13.20
C TYR A 54 -9.37 -1.34 13.06
N PRO A 55 -9.84 -1.74 11.87
CA PRO A 55 -9.06 -1.99 10.66
C PRO A 55 -8.80 -0.74 9.78
N ILE A 56 -7.66 -0.73 9.09
CA ILE A 56 -7.34 0.24 8.03
C ILE A 56 -7.30 -0.49 6.69
N SER A 57 -8.02 0.01 5.69
CA SER A 57 -7.99 -0.53 4.33
C SER A 57 -6.83 0.09 3.56
N VAL A 58 -5.90 -0.76 3.11
CA VAL A 58 -4.73 -0.37 2.33
C VAL A 58 -4.90 -0.89 0.91
N LYS A 59 -4.73 -0.01 -0.07
CA LYS A 59 -4.71 -0.35 -1.49
C LYS A 59 -3.32 -0.05 -2.03
N VAL A 60 -2.67 -1.06 -2.60
CA VAL A 60 -1.34 -0.94 -3.19
C VAL A 60 -1.47 -1.17 -4.70
N ASP A 61 -1.14 -0.14 -5.46
CA ASP A 61 -1.22 -0.13 -6.91
C ASP A 61 0.15 -0.24 -7.54
N ALA A 62 0.35 -1.25 -8.39
CA ALA A 62 1.39 -1.22 -9.40
C ALA A 62 0.85 -0.51 -10.64
N LEU A 63 1.67 0.39 -11.18
CA LEU A 63 1.35 1.23 -12.33
C LEU A 63 2.29 0.90 -13.51
N ASP A 64 1.88 1.34 -14.70
CA ASP A 64 2.61 1.21 -15.97
C ASP A 64 2.96 -0.23 -16.35
N LEU A 65 2.06 -1.17 -16.03
CA LEU A 65 2.17 -2.55 -16.46
C LEU A 65 1.59 -2.72 -17.87
N PRO A 66 2.19 -3.59 -18.71
CA PRO A 66 1.57 -3.97 -19.98
C PRO A 66 0.19 -4.61 -19.75
N SER A 67 -0.80 -4.25 -20.56
CA SER A 67 -2.17 -4.73 -20.41
C SER A 67 -2.31 -6.26 -20.54
N ALA A 68 -1.46 -6.90 -21.36
CA ALA A 68 -1.37 -8.35 -21.43
C ALA A 68 -0.95 -8.97 -20.08
N THR A 69 0.00 -8.35 -19.39
CA THR A 69 0.46 -8.78 -18.06
C THR A 69 -0.64 -8.59 -17.02
N VAL A 70 -1.33 -7.45 -17.03
CA VAL A 70 -2.46 -7.19 -16.12
C VAL A 70 -3.54 -8.26 -16.31
N ASN A 71 -3.93 -8.55 -17.55
CA ASN A 71 -4.92 -9.58 -17.86
C ASN A 71 -4.46 -10.97 -17.39
N ALA A 72 -3.20 -11.34 -17.66
CA ALA A 72 -2.64 -12.62 -17.22
C ALA A 72 -2.63 -12.76 -15.68
N LEU A 73 -2.29 -11.69 -14.96
CA LEU A 73 -2.28 -11.68 -13.50
C LEU A 73 -3.68 -11.74 -12.89
N ILE A 74 -4.65 -11.00 -13.43
CA ILE A 74 -6.05 -11.05 -13.00
C ILE A 74 -6.63 -12.46 -13.23
N GLN A 75 -6.33 -13.09 -14.37
CA GLN A 75 -6.73 -14.47 -14.65
C GLN A 75 -6.07 -15.48 -13.69
N ARG A 76 -4.78 -15.31 -13.39
CA ARG A 76 -4.01 -16.24 -12.55
C ARG A 76 -4.35 -16.14 -11.05
N LEU A 77 -4.55 -14.93 -10.54
CA LEU A 77 -4.66 -14.63 -9.11
C LEU A 77 -6.06 -14.17 -8.69
N GLY A 78 -7.08 -14.49 -9.51
CA GLY A 78 -8.46 -13.98 -9.44
C GLY A 78 -9.02 -13.72 -8.04
N GLY A 79 -9.84 -12.67 -7.92
CA GLY A 79 -10.49 -12.24 -6.68
C GLY A 79 -9.56 -11.56 -5.66
N ARG A 80 -8.25 -11.80 -5.72
CA ARG A 80 -7.26 -11.18 -4.80
C ARG A 80 -6.72 -9.85 -5.33
N LEU A 81 -6.82 -9.64 -6.64
CA LEU A 81 -6.36 -8.45 -7.34
C LEU A 81 -7.49 -7.84 -8.15
N SER A 82 -7.44 -6.52 -8.31
CA SER A 82 -8.32 -5.76 -9.20
C SER A 82 -7.48 -4.94 -10.17
N ALA A 83 -8.05 -4.55 -11.31
CA ALA A 83 -7.37 -3.71 -12.30
C ALA A 83 -8.14 -2.39 -12.43
N PRO A 84 -7.76 -1.33 -11.67
CA PRO A 84 -8.43 -0.03 -11.75
C PRO A 84 -8.36 0.60 -13.14
N THR A 85 -7.27 0.33 -13.86
CA THR A 85 -7.07 0.69 -15.27
C THR A 85 -6.45 -0.50 -16.00
N PRO A 86 -6.47 -0.52 -17.36
CA PRO A 86 -5.85 -1.59 -18.13
C PRO A 86 -4.33 -1.75 -17.92
N THR A 87 -3.67 -0.77 -17.31
CA THR A 87 -2.23 -0.73 -17.06
C THR A 87 -1.88 -0.67 -15.58
N SER A 88 -2.86 -0.86 -14.70
CA SER A 88 -2.64 -0.89 -13.26
C SER A 88 -3.22 -2.14 -12.63
N LEU A 89 -2.57 -2.57 -11.56
CA LEU A 89 -2.97 -3.73 -10.78
C LEU A 89 -3.00 -3.32 -9.32
N ARG A 90 -4.16 -3.49 -8.70
CA ARG A 90 -4.46 -3.08 -7.32
C ARG A 90 -4.61 -4.31 -6.45
N TYR A 91 -3.83 -4.34 -5.39
CA TYR A 91 -4.07 -5.20 -4.25
C TYR A 91 -4.80 -4.42 -3.15
N THR A 92 -5.77 -5.05 -2.47
CA THR A 92 -6.50 -4.44 -1.35
C THR A 92 -6.45 -5.38 -0.16
N VAL A 93 -6.12 -4.82 1.01
CA VAL A 93 -6.05 -5.56 2.27
C VAL A 93 -6.57 -4.72 3.42
N ALA A 94 -7.33 -5.37 4.30
CA ALA A 94 -7.72 -4.79 5.57
C ALA A 94 -6.66 -5.16 6.62
N VAL A 95 -5.92 -4.17 7.09
CA VAL A 95 -4.93 -4.32 8.16
C VAL A 95 -5.66 -4.26 9.48
N SER A 96 -5.60 -5.33 10.27
CA SER A 96 -6.36 -5.49 11.52
C SER A 96 -5.54 -5.22 12.78
N GLY A 97 -4.25 -4.89 12.67
CA GLY A 97 -3.38 -4.60 13.80
C GLY A 97 -2.04 -4.01 13.34
N SER A 98 -1.19 -3.66 14.30
CA SER A 98 0.13 -3.08 14.06
C SER A 98 1.17 -4.08 13.56
N GLU A 99 0.86 -5.38 13.62
CA GLU A 99 1.75 -6.43 13.14
C GLU A 99 1.92 -6.37 11.61
N ALA A 100 3.14 -6.69 11.16
CA ALA A 100 3.46 -6.76 9.74
C ALA A 100 2.59 -7.76 8.99
N GLN A 101 1.90 -7.31 7.94
CA GLN A 101 1.07 -8.16 7.10
C GLN A 101 1.78 -8.54 5.81
N ARG A 102 1.67 -9.83 5.47
CA ARG A 102 2.11 -10.37 4.18
C ARG A 102 1.23 -9.83 3.05
N LEU A 103 1.85 -9.20 2.08
CA LEU A 103 1.26 -8.94 0.77
C LEU A 103 1.39 -10.19 -0.11
N PRO A 104 0.39 -10.52 -0.94
CA PRO A 104 0.55 -11.59 -1.92
C PRO A 104 1.65 -11.18 -2.90
N ALA A 105 2.77 -11.89 -2.86
CA ALA A 105 3.81 -11.76 -3.86
C ALA A 105 3.24 -12.18 -5.22
N GLY A 106 3.48 -11.37 -6.26
CA GLY A 106 3.01 -11.78 -7.58
C GLY A 106 3.35 -10.89 -8.76
N PHE A 107 3.74 -9.64 -8.53
CA PHE A 107 4.03 -8.72 -9.63
C PHE A 107 5.11 -7.73 -9.26
N MET A 108 6.00 -7.49 -10.22
CA MET A 108 7.09 -6.53 -10.11
C MET A 108 6.71 -5.30 -10.94
N ALA A 109 6.86 -4.12 -10.34
CA ALA A 109 6.63 -2.86 -11.03
C ALA A 109 7.70 -1.85 -10.62
N GLN A 110 7.91 -0.84 -11.47
CA GLN A 110 8.75 0.31 -11.13
C GLN A 110 7.92 1.42 -10.48
N HIS A 111 6.68 1.60 -10.92
CA HIS A 111 5.81 2.66 -10.43
C HIS A 111 4.76 2.11 -9.48
N TRP A 112 4.67 2.74 -8.31
CA TRP A 112 3.83 2.30 -7.24
C TRP A 112 3.07 3.47 -6.63
N GLN A 113 1.86 3.19 -6.17
CA GLN A 113 1.02 4.13 -5.45
C GLN A 113 0.27 3.41 -4.34
N VAL A 114 0.06 4.12 -3.23
CA VAL A 114 -0.63 3.59 -2.06
C VAL A 114 -1.81 4.47 -1.74
N GLU A 115 -2.96 3.86 -1.53
CA GLU A 115 -4.14 4.51 -0.95
C GLU A 115 -4.46 3.89 0.41
N LEU A 116 -4.88 4.73 1.35
CA LEU A 116 -5.35 4.33 2.67
C LEU A 116 -6.78 4.83 2.85
N GLU A 117 -7.59 4.02 3.50
CA GLU A 117 -8.97 4.34 3.84
C GLU A 117 -9.30 3.77 5.22
N GLY A 118 -9.80 4.63 6.11
CA GLY A 118 -10.17 4.23 7.47
C GLY A 118 -10.78 5.39 8.25
N THR A 119 -11.24 5.12 9.47
CA THR A 119 -11.84 6.14 10.34
C THR A 119 -10.88 6.61 11.44
N ALA A 120 -9.74 5.94 11.59
CA ALA A 120 -8.73 6.26 12.59
C ALA A 120 -7.54 7.00 11.97
N PRO A 121 -6.90 7.91 12.71
CA PRO A 121 -5.62 8.50 12.29
C PRO A 121 -4.56 7.43 12.04
N VAL A 122 -3.87 7.54 10.90
CA VAL A 122 -2.71 6.71 10.54
C VAL A 122 -1.45 7.53 10.73
N GLN A 123 -0.53 7.06 11.58
CA GLN A 123 0.76 7.73 11.83
C GLN A 123 1.81 7.39 10.77
N SER A 124 1.88 6.13 10.35
CA SER A 124 2.83 5.71 9.33
C SER A 124 2.40 4.45 8.59
N ILE A 125 2.84 4.35 7.34
CA ILE A 125 2.86 3.11 6.58
C ILE A 125 4.28 2.83 6.09
N SER A 126 4.69 1.57 6.26
CA SER A 126 5.95 1.03 5.77
C SER A 126 5.65 -0.12 4.81
N LEU A 127 6.33 -0.13 3.67
CA LEU A 127 6.25 -1.17 2.65
C LEU A 127 7.66 -1.70 2.39
N ALA A 128 7.81 -3.02 2.45
CA ALA A 128 9.08 -3.71 2.32
C ALA A 128 9.00 -4.91 1.37
N SER A 129 10.14 -5.29 0.80
CA SER A 129 10.27 -6.43 -0.11
C SER A 129 10.56 -7.74 0.63
N SER A 130 10.99 -7.67 1.90
CA SER A 130 11.13 -8.81 2.83
C SER A 130 10.72 -8.45 4.27
N VAL A 131 10.59 -9.45 5.17
CA VAL A 131 10.34 -9.22 6.62
C VAL A 131 11.60 -8.82 7.33
N GLU A 132 12.75 -9.38 6.93
CA GLU A 132 14.03 -9.01 7.54
C GLU A 132 14.29 -7.51 7.36
N GLU A 133 13.84 -6.93 6.23
CA GLU A 133 13.86 -5.48 5.99
C GLU A 133 12.93 -4.68 6.89
N LEU A 134 11.78 -5.23 7.28
CA LEU A 134 10.81 -4.54 8.13
C LEU A 134 11.24 -4.55 9.61
N ALA A 135 11.92 -5.61 10.05
CA ALA A 135 12.46 -5.72 11.40
C ALA A 135 13.65 -4.76 11.67
N GLN A 136 14.25 -4.17 10.64
CA GLN A 136 15.34 -3.19 10.74
C GLN A 136 14.88 -1.72 10.65
N VAL A 137 13.58 -1.45 10.58
CA VAL A 137 12.99 -0.10 10.40
C VAL A 137 12.50 0.51 11.71
#